data_AF-A0A1V2QN10-F1
#
_entry.id   AF-A0A1V2QN10-F1
#
_cell.length_a   1.000
_cell.length_b   1.000
_cell.length_c   1.000
_cell.angle_alpha   90.00
_cell.angle_beta   90.00
_cell.angle_gamma   90.00
#
_symmetry.space_group_name_H-M   'P 1'
#
loop_
_entity.id
_entity.type
_entity.pdbx_description
1 polymer ?
#
loop_
_entity_poly.entity_id
_entity_poly.type
_entity_poly.pdbx_seq_one_letter_code
_entity_poly.pdbx_strand_id
1 'polypeptide(L)'
;MVLVSTAEPGALDEESHAGIRAMATFSPQLRQVLGAAPPELPAGSAADVENGVLAALRRSMAILAAKSPAEAEAFPTAVLAICEEVASADGRIGAAEGTVVGKVRAAVTAR
;
A
#
# COMPACT_ATOMS: atom_id res chain seq x y z
N MET A 1 3.54 -2.03 0.68
CA MET A 1 4.85 -2.70 0.73
C MET A 1 5.46 -2.60 2.12
N VAL A 2 6.04 -1.46 2.55
CA VAL A 2 6.76 -1.35 3.84
C VAL A 2 5.97 -1.83 5.07
N LEU A 3 4.67 -1.53 5.17
CA LEU A 3 3.86 -2.01 6.30
C LEU A 3 3.66 -3.53 6.31
N VAL A 4 3.58 -4.15 5.13
CA VAL A 4 3.31 -5.58 4.99
C VAL A 4 4.61 -6.35 5.20
N SER A 5 5.68 -5.95 4.52
CA SER A 5 7.03 -6.54 4.61
C SER A 5 7.72 -6.41 5.97
N THR A 6 7.20 -5.59 6.87
CA THR A 6 7.74 -5.45 8.24
C THR A 6 6.80 -6.01 9.30
N ALA A 7 5.64 -6.55 8.91
CA ALA A 7 4.67 -7.13 9.83
C ALA A 7 5.14 -8.48 10.40
N GLU A 8 5.84 -9.29 9.60
CA GLU A 8 6.48 -10.54 10.01
C GLU A 8 7.88 -10.66 9.36
N PRO A 9 8.85 -11.36 9.99
CA PRO A 9 10.14 -11.64 9.35
C PRO A 9 9.96 -12.59 8.15
N GLY A 10 10.20 -12.08 6.93
CA GLY A 10 10.07 -12.83 5.67
C GLY A 10 11.26 -12.63 4.72
N ALA A 11 11.10 -13.06 3.48
CA ALA A 11 12.10 -12.93 2.42
C ALA A 11 12.04 -11.53 1.80
N LEU A 12 12.64 -10.54 2.49
CA LEU A 12 12.61 -9.11 2.12
C LEU A 12 12.99 -8.82 0.65
N ASP A 13 13.89 -9.61 0.07
CA ASP A 13 14.30 -9.48 -1.33
C ASP A 13 13.18 -9.89 -2.31
N GLU A 14 12.44 -10.96 -1.98
CA GLU A 14 11.31 -11.46 -2.78
C GLU A 14 10.10 -10.51 -2.66
N GLU A 15 9.86 -9.99 -1.46
CA GLU A 15 8.81 -9.03 -1.15
C GLU A 15 9.03 -7.67 -1.83
N SER A 16 10.29 -7.21 -1.87
CA SER A 16 10.65 -5.97 -2.56
C SER A 16 10.46 -6.09 -4.07
N HIS A 17 10.83 -7.23 -4.66
CA HIS A 17 10.58 -7.51 -6.08
C HIS A 17 9.08 -7.65 -6.39
N ALA A 18 8.31 -8.31 -5.51
CA ALA A 18 6.87 -8.42 -5.64
C ALA A 18 6.20 -7.04 -5.61
N GLY A 19 6.62 -6.17 -4.69
CA GLY A 19 6.12 -4.80 -4.61
C GLY A 19 6.42 -3.98 -5.87
N ILE A 20 7.65 -4.07 -6.42
CA ILE A 20 8.01 -3.40 -7.67
C ILE A 20 7.19 -3.91 -8.85
N ARG A 21 6.99 -5.24 -8.98
CA ARG A 21 6.12 -5.80 -10.03
C ARG A 21 4.68 -5.31 -9.86
N ALA A 22 4.19 -5.29 -8.63
CA ALA A 22 2.82 -4.92 -8.35
C ALA A 22 2.56 -3.42 -8.60
N MET A 23 3.57 -2.55 -8.56
CA MET A 23 3.44 -1.14 -9.01
C MET A 23 3.04 -1.01 -10.49
N ALA A 24 3.26 -2.04 -11.32
CA ALA A 24 2.80 -2.05 -12.71
C ALA A 24 1.26 -2.05 -12.84
N THR A 25 0.54 -2.41 -11.77
CA THR A 25 -0.94 -2.42 -11.73
C THR A 25 -1.55 -1.02 -11.64
N PHE A 26 -0.76 -0.01 -11.27
CA PHE A 26 -1.25 1.37 -11.22
C PHE A 26 -1.51 1.96 -12.61
N SER A 27 -2.45 2.90 -12.68
CA SER A 27 -2.68 3.70 -13.89
C SER A 27 -1.38 4.40 -14.33
N PRO A 28 -1.18 4.69 -15.62
CA PRO A 28 0.00 5.38 -16.10
C PRO A 28 0.26 6.71 -15.37
N GLN A 29 -0.81 7.43 -15.03
CA GLN A 29 -0.75 8.70 -14.31
C GLN A 29 -0.25 8.51 -12.86
N LEU A 30 -0.77 7.51 -12.14
CA LEU A 30 -0.28 7.19 -10.80
C LEU A 30 1.18 6.71 -10.82
N ARG A 31 1.56 5.90 -11.81
CA ARG A 31 2.96 5.50 -12.00
C ARG A 31 3.88 6.69 -12.23
N GLN A 32 3.45 7.69 -13.00
CA GLN A 32 4.21 8.92 -13.21
C GLN A 32 4.37 9.71 -11.91
N VAL A 33 3.31 9.83 -11.10
CA VAL A 33 3.39 10.52 -9.80
C VAL A 33 4.33 9.80 -8.84
N LEU A 34 4.20 8.49 -8.70
CA LEU A 34 5.04 7.67 -7.82
C LEU A 34 6.50 7.62 -8.28
N GLY A 35 6.74 7.66 -9.60
CA GLY A 35 8.08 7.73 -10.18
C GLY A 35 8.73 9.11 -10.06
N ALA A 36 7.94 10.18 -9.95
CA ALA A 36 8.47 11.54 -9.81
C ALA A 36 9.06 11.79 -8.42
N ALA A 37 8.43 11.24 -7.37
CA ALA A 37 8.97 11.28 -6.02
C ALA A 37 8.45 10.08 -5.21
N PRO A 38 9.35 9.29 -4.59
CA PRO A 38 8.92 8.25 -3.68
C PRO A 38 8.23 8.89 -2.46
N PRO A 39 7.20 8.24 -1.88
CA PRO A 39 6.56 8.74 -0.68
C PRO A 39 7.54 8.69 0.50
N GLU A 40 7.64 9.80 1.23
CA GLU A 40 8.37 9.83 2.49
C GLU A 40 7.59 9.10 3.58
N LEU A 41 8.29 8.25 4.33
CA LEU A 41 7.71 7.58 5.48
C LEU A 41 7.78 8.49 6.71
N PRO A 42 6.76 8.46 7.58
CA PRO A 42 6.84 9.10 8.88
C PRO A 42 8.05 8.57 9.66
N ALA A 43 8.79 9.45 10.33
CA ALA A 43 9.80 9.02 11.29
C ALA A 43 9.15 8.54 12.59
N GLY A 44 9.83 7.66 13.33
CA GLY A 44 9.39 7.21 14.65
C GLY A 44 9.36 5.69 14.78
N SER A 45 8.48 5.21 15.65
CA SER A 45 8.25 3.77 15.88
C SER A 45 7.51 3.12 14.71
N ALA A 46 7.52 1.79 14.64
CA ALA A 46 6.72 1.06 13.65
C ALA A 46 5.23 1.42 13.70
N ALA A 47 4.70 1.71 14.89
CA ALA A 47 3.32 2.18 15.06
C ALA A 47 3.11 3.59 14.49
N ASP A 48 4.09 4.48 14.59
CA ASP A 48 4.02 5.83 14.00
C ASP A 48 4.01 5.75 12.47
N VAL A 49 4.85 4.86 11.91
CA VAL A 49 4.87 4.57 10.47
C VAL A 49 3.52 4.02 10.02
N GLU A 50 2.97 3.01 10.71
CA GLU A 50 1.66 2.44 10.39
C GLU A 50 0.56 3.51 10.39
N ASN A 51 0.47 4.27 11.48
CA ASN A 51 -0.55 5.31 11.63
C ASN A 51 -0.43 6.40 10.55
N GLY A 52 0.80 6.86 10.26
CA GLY A 52 1.02 7.89 9.25
C GLY A 52 0.73 7.40 7.83
N VAL A 53 1.08 6.15 7.50
CA VAL A 53 0.75 5.56 6.19
C VAL A 53 -0.77 5.40 6.04
N LEU A 54 -1.48 4.90 7.06
CA LEU A 54 -2.94 4.79 7.01
C LEU A 54 -3.62 6.17 6.90
N ALA A 55 -3.10 7.19 7.58
CA ALA A 55 -3.59 8.57 7.44
C ALA A 55 -3.34 9.13 6.04
N ALA A 56 -2.17 8.87 5.46
CA ALA A 56 -1.83 9.28 4.10
C ALA A 56 -2.75 8.62 3.06
N LEU A 57 -3.05 7.32 3.20
CA LEU A 57 -3.98 6.61 2.32
C LEU A 57 -5.39 7.22 2.34
N ARG A 58 -5.92 7.54 3.53
CA ARG A 58 -7.22 8.22 3.66
C ARG A 58 -7.20 9.59 2.99
N ARG A 59 -6.12 10.35 3.17
CA ARG A 59 -5.94 11.65 2.51
C ARG A 59 -5.87 11.53 0.99
N SER A 60 -5.14 10.53 0.48
CA SER A 60 -5.09 10.25 -0.95
C SER A 60 -6.47 9.95 -1.52
N MET A 61 -7.28 9.12 -0.84
CA MET A 61 -8.66 8.86 -1.24
C MET A 61 -9.52 10.12 -1.27
N ALA A 62 -9.39 11.01 -0.27
CA ALA A 62 -10.11 12.28 -0.26
C ALA A 62 -9.72 13.18 -1.45
N ILE A 63 -8.41 13.22 -1.79
CA ILE A 63 -7.92 13.98 -2.95
C ILE A 63 -8.44 13.36 -4.25
N LEU A 64 -8.34 12.04 -4.41
CA LEU A 64 -8.79 11.34 -5.62
C LEU A 64 -10.30 11.49 -5.79
N ALA A 65 -11.10 11.29 -4.75
CA ALA A 65 -12.54 11.50 -4.81
C ALA A 65 -12.92 12.92 -5.27
N ALA A 66 -12.16 13.93 -4.82
CA ALA A 66 -12.40 15.33 -5.18
C ALA A 66 -11.87 15.74 -6.56
N LYS A 67 -10.83 15.06 -7.07
CA LYS A 67 -10.07 15.51 -8.27
C LYS A 67 -10.13 14.55 -9.45
N SER A 68 -10.35 13.26 -9.20
CA SER A 68 -10.40 12.21 -10.20
C SER A 68 -11.22 11.01 -9.70
N PRO A 69 -12.56 11.04 -9.85
CA PRO A 69 -13.44 9.95 -9.41
C PRO A 69 -13.07 8.59 -10.03
N ALA A 70 -12.61 8.58 -11.29
CA ALA A 70 -12.15 7.35 -11.95
C ALA A 70 -10.92 6.73 -11.25
N GLU A 71 -9.97 7.57 -10.81
CA GLU A 71 -8.82 7.09 -10.03
C GLU A 71 -9.22 6.70 -8.62
N ALA A 72 -10.24 7.34 -8.03
CA ALA A 72 -10.78 6.95 -6.72
C ALA A 72 -11.41 5.55 -6.75
N GLU A 73 -11.93 5.09 -7.88
CA GLU A 73 -12.44 3.72 -8.06
C GLU A 73 -11.30 2.71 -8.28
N ALA A 74 -10.27 3.07 -9.04
CA ALA A 74 -9.17 2.17 -9.40
C ALA A 74 -8.11 2.02 -8.29
N PHE A 75 -7.82 3.10 -7.55
CA PHE A 75 -6.73 3.17 -6.59
C PHE A 75 -6.85 2.17 -5.42
N PRO A 76 -8.01 1.99 -4.75
CA PRO A 76 -8.15 0.99 -3.69
C PRO A 76 -7.81 -0.42 -4.17
N THR A 77 -8.31 -0.79 -5.35
CA THR A 77 -8.08 -2.11 -5.95
C THR A 77 -6.59 -2.34 -6.21
N ALA A 78 -5.90 -1.35 -6.78
CA ALA A 78 -4.47 -1.45 -7.06
C ALA A 78 -3.63 -1.54 -5.76
N VAL A 79 -3.94 -0.71 -4.76
CA VAL A 79 -3.24 -0.74 -3.45
C VAL A 79 -3.40 -2.10 -2.77
N LEU A 80 -4.61 -2.66 -2.80
CA LEU A 80 -4.89 -3.95 -2.17
C LEU A 80 -4.22 -5.10 -2.90
N ALA A 81 -4.25 -5.11 -4.23
CA ALA A 81 -3.53 -6.10 -5.03
C ALA A 81 -2.03 -6.09 -4.69
N ILE A 82 -1.42 -4.93 -4.54
CA ILE A 82 -0.01 -4.83 -4.12
C ILE A 82 0.21 -5.42 -2.72
N CYS A 83 -0.68 -5.13 -1.77
CA CYS A 83 -0.53 -5.65 -0.42
C CYS A 83 -0.71 -7.16 -0.37
N GLU A 84 -1.63 -7.72 -1.16
CA GLU A 84 -1.86 -9.16 -1.27
C GLU A 84 -0.67 -9.85 -1.93
N GLU A 85 -0.15 -9.33 -3.06
CA GLU A 85 1.02 -9.87 -3.74
C GLU A 85 2.28 -9.88 -2.85
N VAL A 86 2.49 -8.82 -2.07
CA VAL A 86 3.62 -8.75 -1.12
C VAL A 86 3.43 -9.72 0.03
N ALA A 87 2.22 -9.77 0.63
CA ALA A 87 1.93 -10.68 1.73
C ALA A 87 2.06 -12.14 1.32
N SER A 88 1.73 -12.50 0.06
CA SER A 88 1.83 -13.87 -0.43
C SER A 88 3.18 -14.22 -1.06
N ALA A 89 4.19 -13.34 -0.99
CA ALA A 89 5.43 -13.50 -1.73
C ALA A 89 6.19 -14.77 -1.36
N ASP A 90 6.11 -15.20 -0.09
CA ASP A 90 6.74 -16.43 0.41
C ASP A 90 5.82 -17.68 0.31
N GLY A 91 4.66 -17.53 -0.35
CA GLY A 91 3.67 -18.58 -0.54
C GLY A 91 2.69 -18.79 0.62
N ARG A 92 2.76 -17.99 1.69
CA ARG A 92 1.79 -17.97 2.79
C ARG A 92 1.40 -16.52 3.11
N ILE A 93 0.35 -16.31 3.89
CA ILE A 93 0.03 -14.98 4.45
C ILE A 93 0.04 -15.13 5.96
N GLY A 94 0.91 -14.37 6.61
CA GLY A 94 1.02 -14.29 8.06
C GLY A 94 -0.21 -13.69 8.73
N ALA A 95 -0.41 -13.98 10.01
CA ALA A 95 -1.53 -13.42 10.77
C ALA A 95 -1.40 -11.91 10.96
N ALA A 96 -0.17 -11.41 11.17
CA ALA A 96 0.09 -9.99 11.29
C ALA A 96 0.00 -9.28 9.92
N GLU A 97 0.48 -9.90 8.84
CA GLU A 97 0.32 -9.38 7.48
C GLU A 97 -1.14 -9.24 7.09
N GLY A 98 -1.96 -10.27 7.33
CA GLY A 98 -3.40 -10.23 7.10
C GLY A 98 -4.10 -9.12 7.90
N THR A 99 -3.64 -8.88 9.13
CA THR A 99 -4.13 -7.77 9.97
C THR A 99 -3.79 -6.41 9.34
N VAL A 100 -2.57 -6.22 8.85
CA VAL A 100 -2.15 -4.99 8.17
C VAL A 100 -2.93 -4.78 6.87
N VAL A 101 -3.11 -5.82 6.04
CA VAL A 101 -3.94 -5.76 4.83
C VAL A 101 -5.37 -5.34 5.17
N GLY A 102 -5.93 -5.86 6.27
CA GLY A 102 -7.24 -5.45 6.78
C GLY A 102 -7.32 -3.96 7.14
N LYS A 103 -6.30 -3.43 7.83
CA LYS A 103 -6.22 -1.99 8.16
C LYS A 103 -6.09 -1.12 6.91
N VAL A 104 -5.27 -1.54 5.94
CA VAL A 104 -5.12 -0.84 4.65
C VAL A 104 -6.45 -0.81 3.90
N ARG A 105 -7.16 -1.95 3.83
CA ARG A 105 -8.49 -2.06 3.22
C ARG A 105 -9.47 -1.09 3.85
N ALA A 106 -9.53 -1.03 5.18
CA ALA A 106 -10.37 -0.07 5.89
C ALA A 106 -9.99 1.38 5.55
N ALA A 107 -8.70 1.70 5.46
CA ALA A 107 -8.24 3.06 5.15
C ALA A 107 -8.60 3.53 3.73
N VAL A 108 -8.58 2.64 2.73
CA VAL A 108 -8.87 3.01 1.33
C VAL A 108 -10.35 2.87 0.95
N THR A 109 -11.17 2.26 1.79
CA THR A 109 -12.62 2.07 1.55
C THR A 109 -13.52 2.87 2.49
N ALA A 110 -12.98 3.41 3.59
CA ALA A 110 -13.70 4.34 4.46
C ALA A 110 -14.10 5.58 3.65
N ARG A 111 -15.43 5.78 3.50
CA ARG A 111 -16.04 6.92 2.83
C ARG A 111 -16.25 8.08 3.80
#